data_AF-A0A7K3WUA3-F1
#
_entry.id   AF-A0A7K3WUA3-F1
#
_cell.length_a   1.000
_cell.length_b   1.000
_cell.length_c   1.000
_cell.angle_alpha   90.00
_cell.angle_beta   90.00
_cell.angle_gamma   90.00
#
_symmetry.space_group_name_H-M   'P 1'
#
loop_
_entity.id
_entity.type
_entity.pdbx_description
1 polymer ?
#
loop_
_entity_poly.entity_id
_entity_poly.type
_entity_poly.pdbx_seq_one_letter_code
_entity_poly.pdbx_strand_id
1 'polypeptide(L)'
;MSKTSRPATEFYLINFYGESLKISPIVGSTCFEKTTLPFPVLTVSKVEAIDRISQNKLVTRYFYHHGYWDGVEREFRGFGRVDQFDTETFEAYNEDSLVLNENYDSVSPESYSPPVYTKNWFNLGPIQLPNGDWGELDTRDEFWAEDPSILERPSEFNALLRTLTRRGRRDALRTLRGSAIRSELFAKDGSERRERPYSVKETQTSVKYIDEPENNPIIEKLKIKLNSGCIFFPFQYSSRETMWERGQDPKTTFSFTGELDEYGQVLQSISIAVPRGKDPLTGGQLGNNHYYDPAEPYRAVLSTSEYAYKNEVQGLYFVDRVKQSLSEEITGTASQDVFTIRENAFDGNATTNLLSHQLNYYDGAAFIGKDLGILGSYGLLVRSESLIVTPQELTAGYGSNIPPAFSGGSTPDWSSYPAEFVSSLPDPRLGYSYYDGTGTTPHLNGYYASGDKLKYDTQTIGVPQRGMVLAKRDVYNNETTIVYDDYHLLPTSVTDPGGMTVSSLIDYRLLAPWQLTDPNENVTRTEFNALGLVTKIAVCGKIDSSGNTQGDTLAVPGTTFTYDFFAFMEDGDPISVRKSVREHHVNSPYISPVDEQNA
;
A
#
# COMPACT_ATOMS: atom_id res chain seq x y z
N MET A 1 -47.05 17.56 22.63
CA MET A 1 -45.82 17.72 23.45
C MET A 1 -44.64 17.69 22.49
N SER A 2 -44.10 18.87 22.15
CA SER A 2 -42.95 19.00 21.25
C SER A 2 -41.69 18.48 21.94
N LYS A 3 -41.15 17.37 21.43
CA LYS A 3 -39.80 16.93 21.76
C LYS A 3 -38.85 17.62 20.78
N THR A 4 -38.26 18.71 21.23
CA THR A 4 -37.07 19.32 20.63
C THR A 4 -35.92 18.32 20.73
N SER A 5 -35.55 17.70 19.61
CA SER A 5 -34.25 17.05 19.46
C SER A 5 -33.20 18.16 19.35
N ARG A 6 -32.21 18.16 20.24
CA ARG A 6 -31.03 19.04 20.10
C ARG A 6 -30.04 18.35 19.15
N PRO A 7 -29.58 18.99 18.06
CA PRO A 7 -28.48 18.47 17.26
C PRO A 7 -27.18 18.59 18.06
N ALA A 8 -26.60 17.45 18.46
CA ALA A 8 -25.42 17.42 19.32
C ALA A 8 -24.15 17.99 18.66
N THR A 9 -24.04 17.92 17.33
CA THR A 9 -22.89 18.43 16.56
C THR A 9 -22.91 19.96 16.47
N GLU A 10 -24.09 20.58 16.33
CA GLU A 10 -24.21 22.05 16.31
C GLU A 10 -23.84 22.66 17.67
N PHE A 11 -24.15 22.01 18.79
CA PHE A 11 -23.71 22.47 20.12
C PHE A 11 -22.18 22.54 20.25
N TYR A 12 -21.46 21.58 19.66
CA TYR A 12 -20.00 21.58 19.66
C TYR A 12 -19.43 22.61 18.67
N LEU A 13 -20.02 22.76 17.48
CA LEU A 13 -19.67 23.82 16.54
C LEU A 13 -19.93 25.21 17.13
N ILE A 14 -21.01 25.40 17.90
CA ILE A 14 -21.29 26.63 18.65
C ILE A 14 -20.18 26.93 19.66
N ASN A 15 -19.70 25.91 20.39
CA ASN A 15 -18.55 26.06 21.30
C ASN A 15 -17.23 26.33 20.56
N PHE A 16 -17.06 25.86 19.32
CA PHE A 16 -15.90 26.16 18.47
C PHE A 16 -15.89 27.59 17.92
N TYR A 17 -17.05 28.26 17.84
CA TYR A 17 -17.18 29.53 17.11
C TYR A 17 -17.68 30.72 17.93
N GLY A 18 -18.00 30.56 19.21
CA GLY A 18 -18.25 31.68 20.14
C GLY A 18 -19.45 32.58 19.83
N GLU A 19 -20.17 32.37 18.71
CA GLU A 19 -21.33 33.16 18.31
C GLU A 19 -22.54 32.32 17.91
N SER A 20 -23.71 32.79 18.35
CA SER A 20 -25.03 32.32 17.91
C SER A 20 -25.18 32.57 16.41
N LEU A 21 -24.86 31.58 15.56
CA LEU A 21 -25.40 31.54 14.21
C LEU A 21 -26.93 31.59 14.32
N LYS A 22 -27.54 32.63 13.77
CA LYS A 22 -28.99 32.65 13.53
C LYS A 22 -29.30 31.37 12.76
N ILE A 23 -30.07 30.49 13.39
CA ILE A 23 -30.62 29.29 12.75
C ILE A 23 -31.45 29.79 11.57
N SER A 24 -30.86 29.83 10.39
CA SER A 24 -31.62 29.85 9.15
C SER A 24 -32.43 28.57 9.16
N PRO A 25 -33.75 28.63 8.98
CA PRO A 25 -34.57 27.42 8.95
C PRO A 25 -33.99 26.54 7.83
N ILE A 26 -33.62 25.31 8.22
CA ILE A 26 -33.25 24.24 7.31
C ILE A 26 -34.26 24.26 6.16
N VAL A 27 -33.79 24.62 4.96
CA VAL A 27 -34.48 24.27 3.72
C VAL A 27 -34.49 22.76 3.74
N GLY A 28 -35.66 22.17 3.94
CA GLY A 28 -35.82 20.76 4.26
C GLY A 28 -35.01 19.86 3.35
N SER A 29 -34.00 19.18 3.91
CA SER A 29 -33.62 17.88 3.39
C SER A 29 -34.90 17.04 3.43
N THR A 30 -35.31 16.57 2.26
CA THR A 30 -36.48 15.68 2.08
C THR A 30 -36.19 14.25 2.56
N CYS A 31 -35.08 14.04 3.27
CA CYS A 31 -34.70 12.75 3.80
C CYS A 31 -35.50 12.45 5.08
N PHE A 32 -36.29 11.39 5.04
CA PHE A 32 -37.18 10.94 6.12
C PHE A 32 -36.44 10.91 7.48
N GLU A 33 -36.85 11.77 8.42
CA GLU A 33 -36.46 11.72 9.84
C GLU A 33 -37.03 10.46 10.53
N LYS A 34 -36.48 9.28 10.22
CA LYS A 34 -36.71 8.05 10.96
C LYS A 34 -35.37 7.52 11.44
N THR A 35 -35.06 7.73 12.72
CA THR A 35 -34.06 6.88 13.36
C THR A 35 -34.53 5.43 13.28
N THR A 36 -33.72 4.57 12.70
CA THR A 36 -34.08 3.17 12.46
C THR A 36 -33.44 2.22 13.47
N LEU A 37 -32.71 2.76 14.47
CA LEU A 37 -32.11 1.96 15.54
C LEU A 37 -33.18 1.61 16.59
N PRO A 38 -33.56 0.32 16.74
CA PRO A 38 -34.59 -0.07 17.71
C PRO A 38 -34.03 -0.28 19.12
N PHE A 39 -32.72 -0.18 19.32
CA PHE A 39 -32.03 -0.33 20.60
C PHE A 39 -30.83 0.62 20.68
N PRO A 40 -30.38 0.98 21.90
CA PRO A 40 -29.20 1.81 22.07
C PRO A 40 -27.93 1.10 21.62
N VAL A 41 -27.09 1.78 20.85
CA VAL A 41 -25.75 1.33 20.46
C VAL A 41 -24.74 2.15 21.24
N LEU A 42 -23.87 1.48 22.00
CA LEU A 42 -22.76 2.14 22.68
C LEU A 42 -21.65 2.40 21.67
N THR A 43 -21.30 3.67 21.47
CA THR A 43 -20.26 4.09 20.53
C THR A 43 -19.11 4.77 21.26
N VAL A 44 -17.92 4.75 20.64
CA VAL A 44 -16.76 5.48 21.15
C VAL A 44 -16.97 6.97 20.85
N SER A 45 -17.31 7.78 21.85
CA SER A 45 -17.53 9.22 21.63
C SER A 45 -16.27 10.07 21.71
N LYS A 46 -15.31 9.67 22.55
CA LYS A 46 -14.04 10.38 22.78
C LYS A 46 -12.96 9.37 23.18
N VAL A 47 -11.76 9.52 22.62
CA VAL A 47 -10.54 8.82 23.00
C VAL A 47 -9.55 9.89 23.46
N GLU A 48 -8.93 9.68 24.61
CA GLU A 48 -7.93 10.58 25.17
C GLU A 48 -6.66 9.79 25.44
N ALA A 49 -5.56 10.23 24.84
CA ALA A 49 -4.22 9.68 25.04
C ALA A 49 -3.36 10.75 25.71
N ILE A 50 -2.86 10.45 26.91
CA ILE A 50 -1.94 11.31 27.65
C ILE A 50 -0.58 10.62 27.62
N ASP A 51 0.41 11.29 27.05
CA ASP A 51 1.81 10.87 27.18
C ASP A 51 2.31 11.29 28.56
N ARG A 52 2.58 10.33 29.44
CA ARG A 52 3.05 10.62 30.80
C ARG A 52 4.42 11.27 30.85
N ILE A 53 5.25 11.12 29.82
CA ILE A 53 6.61 11.66 29.77
C ILE A 53 6.55 13.13 29.37
N SER A 54 5.96 13.43 28.22
CA SER A 54 5.86 14.80 27.72
C SER A 54 4.69 15.59 28.33
N GLN A 55 3.79 14.90 29.04
CA GLN A 55 2.52 15.43 29.56
C GLN A 55 1.59 16.01 28.48
N ASN A 56 1.87 15.70 27.22
CA ASN A 56 1.02 16.08 26.10
C ASN A 56 -0.22 15.21 26.06
N LYS A 57 -1.35 15.86 25.74
CA LYS A 57 -2.63 15.20 25.53
C LYS A 57 -2.98 15.22 24.04
N LEU A 58 -3.53 14.11 23.54
CA LEU A 58 -4.22 14.04 22.25
C LEU A 58 -5.64 13.55 22.51
N VAL A 59 -6.62 14.26 21.95
CA VAL A 59 -8.03 13.89 22.04
C VAL A 59 -8.58 13.68 20.65
N THR A 60 -9.28 12.56 20.44
CA THR A 60 -10.10 12.33 19.24
C THR A 60 -11.55 12.18 19.64
N ARG A 61 -12.46 12.89 18.96
CA ARG A 61 -13.91 12.79 19.17
C ARG A 61 -14.63 12.28 17.93
N TYR A 62 -15.71 11.55 18.15
CA TYR A 62 -16.54 11.00 17.08
C TYR A 62 -18.02 11.36 17.27
N PHE A 63 -18.66 11.78 16.17
CA PHE A 63 -20.11 11.98 16.10
C PHE A 63 -20.68 11.07 15.01
N TYR A 64 -21.73 10.34 15.37
CA TYR A 64 -22.30 9.30 14.52
C TYR A 64 -23.68 9.73 14.01
N HIS A 65 -23.89 9.60 12.71
CA HIS A 65 -25.10 10.01 12.02
C HIS A 65 -25.66 8.86 11.18
N HIS A 66 -26.95 8.92 10.86
CA HIS A 66 -27.60 7.95 9.97
C HIS A 66 -27.40 6.50 10.41
N GLY A 67 -27.56 6.22 11.71
CA GLY A 67 -27.48 4.86 12.25
C GLY A 67 -28.61 3.99 11.70
N TYR A 68 -28.26 2.82 11.15
CA TYR A 68 -29.22 1.95 10.48
C TYR A 68 -29.21 0.50 10.97
N TRP A 69 -30.40 0.01 11.31
CA TRP A 69 -30.65 -1.39 11.65
C TRP A 69 -31.62 -1.98 10.64
N ASP A 70 -31.20 -3.07 10.01
CA ASP A 70 -32.04 -3.85 9.11
C ASP A 70 -32.91 -4.81 9.93
N GLY A 71 -34.20 -4.48 10.07
CA GLY A 71 -35.14 -5.30 10.83
C GLY A 71 -35.46 -6.67 10.21
N VAL A 72 -35.23 -6.85 8.91
CA VAL A 72 -35.54 -8.12 8.22
C VAL A 72 -34.37 -9.11 8.36
N GLU A 73 -33.12 -8.68 8.19
CA GLU A 73 -31.94 -9.53 8.50
C GLU A 73 -31.59 -9.53 9.99
N ARG A 74 -32.14 -8.61 10.78
CA ARG A 74 -31.75 -8.35 12.17
C ARG A 74 -30.24 -8.08 12.27
N GLU A 75 -29.78 -7.12 11.47
CA GLU A 75 -28.38 -6.77 11.34
C GLU A 75 -28.18 -5.26 11.49
N PHE A 76 -27.23 -4.86 12.34
CA PHE A 76 -26.78 -3.48 12.41
C PHE A 76 -25.86 -3.20 11.23
N ARG A 77 -26.21 -2.22 10.40
CA ARG A 77 -25.45 -1.91 9.17
C ARG A 77 -24.34 -0.89 9.39
N GLY A 78 -24.34 -0.20 10.52
CA GLY A 78 -23.42 0.88 10.82
C GLY A 78 -24.08 2.25 10.76
N PHE A 79 -23.25 3.26 10.57
CA PHE A 79 -23.62 4.67 10.49
C PHE A 79 -23.30 5.19 9.10
N GLY A 80 -24.24 5.90 8.48
CA GLY A 80 -24.07 6.44 7.13
C GLY A 80 -23.10 7.63 7.09
N ARG A 81 -22.84 8.27 8.23
CA ARG A 81 -21.79 9.28 8.36
C ARG A 81 -21.15 9.27 9.76
N VAL A 82 -19.83 9.43 9.79
CA VAL A 82 -19.04 9.60 11.01
C VAL A 82 -18.16 10.84 10.87
N ASP A 83 -18.33 11.75 11.82
CA ASP A 83 -17.61 13.00 11.94
C ASP A 83 -16.51 12.81 13.00
N GLN A 84 -15.25 13.00 12.63
CA GLN A 84 -14.09 12.87 13.50
C GLN A 84 -13.42 14.22 13.72
N PHE A 85 -13.10 14.55 14.96
CA PHE A 85 -12.26 15.69 15.32
C PHE A 85 -10.99 15.20 15.98
N ASP A 86 -9.85 15.57 15.41
CA ASP A 86 -8.55 15.38 16.04
C ASP A 86 -8.14 16.69 16.72
N THR A 87 -8.02 16.62 18.04
CA THR A 87 -7.95 17.71 19.03
C THR A 87 -9.31 18.38 19.34
N GLU A 88 -9.47 18.89 20.56
CA GLU A 88 -10.65 19.67 21.01
C GLU A 88 -10.39 21.17 20.84
N THR A 89 -11.35 22.05 21.15
CA THR A 89 -11.06 23.50 21.27
C THR A 89 -9.92 23.75 22.26
N PHE A 90 -9.25 24.90 22.14
CA PHE A 90 -8.20 25.30 23.06
C PHE A 90 -8.67 25.25 24.52
N GLU A 91 -9.87 25.73 24.81
CA GLU A 91 -10.46 25.74 26.15
C GLU A 91 -10.74 24.32 26.65
N ALA A 92 -11.41 23.49 25.83
CA ALA A 92 -11.73 22.12 26.22
C ALA A 92 -10.48 21.26 26.40
N TYR A 93 -9.45 21.48 25.57
CA TYR A 93 -8.15 20.85 25.75
C TYR A 93 -7.54 21.17 27.11
N ASN A 94 -7.67 22.40 27.59
CA ASN A 94 -7.06 22.80 28.86
C ASN A 94 -7.93 22.45 30.08
N GLU A 95 -9.24 22.25 29.93
CA GLU A 95 -10.17 22.05 31.05
C GLU A 95 -10.76 20.63 31.18
N ASP A 96 -10.93 19.88 30.09
CA ASP A 96 -11.65 18.60 30.07
C ASP A 96 -10.71 17.39 30.01
N SER A 97 -10.88 16.41 30.91
CA SER A 97 -10.15 15.14 30.89
C SER A 97 -11.07 13.96 31.16
N LEU A 98 -10.93 12.92 30.35
CA LEU A 98 -11.59 11.64 30.57
C LEU A 98 -10.91 10.81 31.66
N VAL A 99 -9.59 10.95 31.83
CA VAL A 99 -8.83 10.12 32.76
C VAL A 99 -8.78 10.81 34.13
N LEU A 100 -9.62 10.33 35.04
CA LEU A 100 -9.65 10.82 36.41
C LEU A 100 -8.29 10.57 37.10
N ASN A 101 -7.69 11.65 37.61
CA ASN A 101 -6.43 11.67 38.37
C ASN A 101 -5.12 11.52 37.57
N GLU A 102 -5.11 11.75 36.26
CA GLU A 102 -3.87 11.95 35.50
C GLU A 102 -3.60 13.44 35.29
N ASN A 103 -2.34 13.86 35.40
CA ASN A 103 -1.92 15.23 35.11
C ASN A 103 -1.50 15.33 33.64
N TYR A 104 -1.89 16.42 32.98
CA TYR A 104 -1.38 16.82 31.68
C TYR A 104 -1.05 18.31 31.73
N ASP A 105 -0.10 18.75 30.90
CA ASP A 105 0.27 20.15 30.84
C ASP A 105 -0.73 20.93 29.98
N SER A 106 -1.21 22.06 30.50
CA SER A 106 -1.98 23.00 29.70
C SER A 106 -1.08 23.64 28.65
N VAL A 107 -1.57 23.79 27.43
CA VAL A 107 -0.82 24.43 26.34
C VAL A 107 -1.19 25.91 26.23
N SER A 108 -0.23 26.74 25.83
CA SER A 108 -0.49 28.13 25.47
C SER A 108 -1.15 28.22 24.08
N PRO A 109 -1.84 29.32 23.75
CA PRO A 109 -2.46 29.49 22.43
C PRO A 109 -1.47 29.34 21.26
N GLU A 110 -0.21 29.73 21.45
CA GLU A 110 0.83 29.67 20.43
C GLU A 110 1.36 28.25 20.18
N SER A 111 1.22 27.37 21.16
CA SER A 111 1.66 25.96 21.09
C SER A 111 0.53 25.01 20.73
N TYR A 112 -0.70 25.53 20.62
CA TYR A 112 -1.90 24.75 20.33
C TYR A 112 -2.15 24.64 18.83
N SER A 113 -2.43 23.42 18.37
CA SER A 113 -2.82 23.16 16.99
C SER A 113 -4.35 23.15 16.86
N PRO A 114 -4.94 23.93 15.93
CA PRO A 114 -6.38 23.91 15.73
C PRO A 114 -6.90 22.54 15.28
N PRO A 115 -8.17 22.20 15.57
CA PRO A 115 -8.63 20.86 15.32
C PRO A 115 -8.82 20.55 13.84
N VAL A 116 -8.47 19.32 13.51
CA VAL A 116 -8.71 18.75 12.19
C VAL A 116 -10.06 18.05 12.24
N TYR A 117 -10.93 18.35 11.27
CA TYR A 117 -12.28 17.81 11.19
C TYR A 117 -12.44 17.00 9.92
N THR A 118 -12.75 15.72 10.07
CA THR A 118 -12.99 14.80 8.95
C THR A 118 -14.43 14.32 8.95
N LYS A 119 -15.15 14.54 7.85
CA LYS A 119 -16.47 13.94 7.61
C LYS A 119 -16.31 12.71 6.74
N ASN A 120 -16.79 11.56 7.20
CA ASN A 120 -16.72 10.31 6.44
C ASN A 120 -18.12 9.76 6.21
N TRP A 121 -18.47 9.49 4.95
CA TRP A 121 -19.74 8.88 4.56
C TRP A 121 -19.55 7.43 4.14
N PHE A 122 -20.47 6.58 4.55
CA PHE A 122 -20.44 5.14 4.31
C PHE A 122 -21.78 4.65 3.75
N ASN A 123 -21.72 3.61 2.94
CA ASN A 123 -22.91 2.97 2.40
C ASN A 123 -23.57 2.11 3.49
N LEU A 124 -24.88 2.26 3.71
CA LEU A 124 -25.65 1.47 4.69
C LEU A 124 -26.19 0.16 4.11
N GLY A 125 -26.04 -0.02 2.80
CA GLY A 125 -26.71 -1.03 2.01
C GLY A 125 -28.18 -0.67 1.73
N PRO A 126 -29.10 -1.65 1.70
CA PRO A 126 -30.46 -1.45 1.23
C PRO A 126 -31.29 -0.70 2.26
N ILE A 127 -31.81 0.45 1.86
CA ILE A 127 -32.89 1.17 2.54
C ILE A 127 -34.19 1.03 1.74
N GLN A 128 -35.32 1.04 2.44
CA GLN A 128 -36.61 0.98 1.79
C GLN A 128 -36.99 2.37 1.24
N LEU A 129 -37.15 2.46 -0.06
CA LEU A 129 -37.57 3.68 -0.76
C LEU A 129 -39.09 3.89 -0.63
N PRO A 130 -39.59 5.13 -0.84
CA PRO A 130 -41.02 5.44 -0.77
C PRO A 130 -41.89 4.64 -1.75
N ASN A 131 -41.32 4.22 -2.88
CA ASN A 131 -41.98 3.34 -3.86
C ASN A 131 -42.08 1.87 -3.40
N GLY A 132 -41.63 1.55 -2.18
CA GLY A 132 -41.64 0.20 -1.59
C GLY A 132 -40.46 -0.68 -2.00
N ASP A 133 -39.60 -0.20 -2.89
CA ASP A 133 -38.43 -0.91 -3.39
C ASP A 133 -37.17 -0.69 -2.54
N TRP A 134 -36.09 -1.39 -2.86
CA TRP A 134 -34.79 -1.22 -2.21
C TRP A 134 -33.89 -0.24 -2.97
N GLY A 135 -33.27 0.67 -2.26
CA GLY A 135 -32.27 1.61 -2.77
C GLY A 135 -31.21 1.92 -1.71
N GLU A 136 -30.50 3.03 -1.87
CA GLU A 136 -29.50 3.49 -0.92
C GLU A 136 -29.87 4.86 -0.37
N LEU A 137 -29.23 5.21 0.75
CA LEU A 137 -29.30 6.54 1.31
C LEU A 137 -28.58 7.52 0.38
N ASP A 138 -29.29 8.53 -0.10
CA ASP A 138 -28.70 9.66 -0.80
C ASP A 138 -28.24 10.70 0.23
N THR A 139 -26.94 10.99 0.25
CA THR A 139 -26.31 11.96 1.17
C THR A 139 -25.62 13.10 0.42
N ARG A 140 -25.89 13.25 -0.89
CA ARG A 140 -25.20 14.25 -1.73
C ARG A 140 -25.48 15.68 -1.31
N ASP A 141 -26.62 15.94 -0.67
CA ASP A 141 -26.99 17.23 -0.10
C ASP A 141 -26.13 17.63 1.11
N GLU A 142 -25.42 16.68 1.73
CA GLU A 142 -24.53 16.93 2.86
C GLU A 142 -23.07 17.22 2.45
N PHE A 143 -22.73 16.99 1.19
CA PHE A 143 -21.38 17.17 0.67
C PHE A 143 -21.05 18.66 0.53
N TRP A 144 -19.76 18.99 0.57
CA TRP A 144 -19.29 20.34 0.31
C TRP A 144 -19.69 20.79 -1.11
N ALA A 145 -20.47 21.86 -1.20
CA ALA A 145 -21.19 22.25 -2.41
C ALA A 145 -20.28 22.68 -3.60
N GLU A 146 -19.05 23.12 -3.31
CA GLU A 146 -18.08 23.53 -4.35
C GLU A 146 -17.37 22.32 -5.02
N ASP A 147 -17.47 21.11 -4.47
CA ASP A 147 -16.94 19.89 -5.08
C ASP A 147 -18.00 18.77 -5.08
N PRO A 148 -19.02 18.86 -5.97
CA PRO A 148 -20.09 17.88 -6.03
C PRO A 148 -19.54 16.47 -6.34
N SER A 149 -20.34 15.47 -5.99
CA SER A 149 -20.09 14.08 -6.38
C SER A 149 -20.20 13.95 -7.91
N ILE A 150 -19.17 13.37 -8.52
CA ILE A 150 -19.12 13.15 -9.97
C ILE A 150 -18.85 11.69 -10.33
N LEU A 151 -18.58 10.81 -9.35
CA LEU A 151 -18.48 9.39 -9.61
C LEU A 151 -19.87 8.80 -9.72
N GLU A 152 -20.12 8.12 -10.83
CA GLU A 152 -21.36 7.38 -11.05
C GLU A 152 -21.16 5.89 -10.86
N ARG A 153 -22.26 5.20 -10.50
CA ARG A 153 -22.30 3.76 -10.48
C ARG A 153 -22.07 3.21 -11.91
N PRO A 154 -21.32 2.10 -12.07
CA PRO A 154 -21.20 1.39 -13.34
C PRO A 154 -22.55 1.09 -14.00
N SER A 155 -22.60 1.24 -15.32
CA SER A 155 -23.79 0.98 -16.12
C SER A 155 -24.24 -0.48 -16.00
N GLU A 156 -23.27 -1.38 -15.90
CA GLU A 156 -23.39 -2.83 -15.78
C GLU A 156 -24.04 -3.20 -14.45
N PHE A 157 -23.64 -2.51 -13.37
CA PHE A 157 -24.25 -2.75 -12.06
C PHE A 157 -25.71 -2.23 -12.03
N ASN A 158 -25.99 -1.08 -12.64
CA ASN A 158 -27.36 -0.61 -12.79
C ASN A 158 -28.23 -1.56 -13.63
N ALA A 159 -27.68 -2.12 -14.70
CA ALA A 159 -28.34 -3.13 -15.52
C ALA A 159 -28.60 -4.42 -14.72
N LEU A 160 -27.60 -4.92 -13.99
CA LEU A 160 -27.72 -6.07 -13.09
C LEU A 160 -28.83 -5.88 -12.05
N LEU A 161 -28.90 -4.71 -11.40
CA LEU A 161 -29.97 -4.45 -10.44
C LEU A 161 -31.35 -4.60 -11.07
N ARG A 162 -31.55 -4.17 -12.32
CA ARG A 162 -32.86 -4.28 -13.01
C ARG A 162 -33.25 -5.72 -13.34
N THR A 163 -32.30 -6.64 -13.50
CA THR A 163 -32.59 -8.05 -13.82
C THR A 163 -32.87 -8.88 -12.56
N LEU A 164 -32.33 -8.45 -11.41
CA LEU A 164 -32.49 -9.16 -10.14
C LEU A 164 -33.91 -9.06 -9.58
N THR A 165 -34.33 -10.13 -8.90
CA THR A 165 -35.57 -10.12 -8.09
C THR A 165 -35.49 -9.05 -7.00
N ARG A 166 -36.63 -8.68 -6.40
CA ARG A 166 -36.65 -7.74 -5.25
C ARG A 166 -35.73 -8.21 -4.10
N ARG A 167 -35.62 -9.52 -3.87
CA ARG A 167 -34.69 -10.08 -2.87
C ARG A 167 -33.24 -9.98 -3.34
N GLY A 168 -32.94 -10.38 -4.58
CA GLY A 168 -31.59 -10.31 -5.14
C GLY A 168 -31.02 -8.89 -5.15
N ARG A 169 -31.85 -7.88 -5.49
CA ARG A 169 -31.46 -6.47 -5.41
C ARG A 169 -31.09 -6.02 -3.99
N ARG A 170 -31.86 -6.46 -3.00
CA ARG A 170 -31.56 -6.18 -1.59
C ARG A 170 -30.23 -6.79 -1.18
N ASP A 171 -29.96 -8.02 -1.60
CA ASP A 171 -28.72 -8.75 -1.31
C ASP A 171 -27.51 -8.07 -2.00
N ALA A 172 -27.67 -7.61 -3.24
CA ALA A 172 -26.66 -6.83 -3.96
C ALA A 172 -26.31 -5.53 -3.22
N LEU A 173 -27.32 -4.72 -2.86
CA LEU A 173 -27.10 -3.49 -2.10
C LEU A 173 -26.55 -3.78 -0.69
N ARG A 174 -26.93 -4.90 -0.06
CA ARG A 174 -26.40 -5.31 1.26
C ARG A 174 -24.90 -5.55 1.22
N THR A 175 -24.38 -5.96 0.07
CA THR A 175 -22.95 -6.21 -0.15
C THR A 175 -22.14 -4.91 -0.10
N LEU A 176 -22.75 -3.76 -0.37
CA LEU A 176 -22.10 -2.45 -0.30
C LEU A 176 -21.95 -1.92 1.13
N ARG A 177 -22.63 -2.50 2.14
CA ARG A 177 -22.65 -1.94 3.50
C ARG A 177 -21.23 -1.76 4.06
N GLY A 178 -20.98 -0.61 4.68
CA GLY A 178 -19.69 -0.23 5.25
C GLY A 178 -18.66 0.28 4.25
N SER A 179 -18.91 0.21 2.93
CA SER A 179 -18.00 0.80 1.95
C SER A 179 -17.97 2.32 2.09
N ALA A 180 -16.78 2.92 2.02
CA ALA A 180 -16.65 4.37 1.95
C ALA A 180 -17.35 4.91 0.69
N ILE A 181 -17.99 6.07 0.83
CA ILE A 181 -18.58 6.84 -0.27
C ILE A 181 -17.78 8.11 -0.47
N ARG A 182 -17.46 8.80 0.64
CA ARG A 182 -16.79 10.10 0.60
C ARG A 182 -16.06 10.39 1.90
N SER A 183 -14.98 11.14 1.82
CA SER A 183 -14.28 11.73 2.97
C SER A 183 -13.93 13.19 2.67
N GLU A 184 -14.18 14.10 3.60
CA GLU A 184 -13.84 15.52 3.47
C GLU A 184 -13.04 15.96 4.70
N LEU A 185 -11.85 16.53 4.47
CA LEU A 185 -10.91 16.93 5.51
C LEU A 185 -10.86 18.45 5.64
N PHE A 186 -11.11 19.00 6.82
CA PHE A 186 -11.13 20.44 7.12
C PHE A 186 -10.19 20.80 8.27
N ALA A 187 -9.81 22.08 8.36
CA ALA A 187 -9.29 22.67 9.60
C ALA A 187 -10.34 23.58 10.24
N LYS A 188 -10.49 23.46 11.55
CA LYS A 188 -11.36 24.30 12.38
C LYS A 188 -10.52 25.35 13.11
N ASP A 189 -9.83 26.17 12.33
CA ASP A 189 -8.86 27.18 12.77
C ASP A 189 -9.40 28.61 12.94
N GLY A 190 -10.72 28.80 12.83
CA GLY A 190 -11.38 30.11 12.93
C GLY A 190 -11.18 31.03 11.73
N SER A 191 -10.32 30.70 10.76
CA SER A 191 -10.09 31.55 9.58
C SER A 191 -11.31 31.60 8.66
N GLU A 192 -11.32 32.52 7.69
CA GLU A 192 -12.36 32.62 6.66
C GLU A 192 -12.43 31.36 5.76
N ARG A 193 -11.33 30.59 5.68
CA ARG A 193 -11.22 29.37 4.86
C ARG A 193 -11.57 28.09 5.61
N ARG A 194 -12.06 28.17 6.85
CA ARG A 194 -12.40 27.00 7.69
C ARG A 194 -13.51 26.09 7.15
N GLU A 195 -14.35 26.62 6.26
CA GLU A 195 -15.40 25.86 5.56
C GLU A 195 -14.93 25.30 4.21
N ARG A 196 -13.66 25.50 3.86
CA ARG A 196 -13.04 24.91 2.67
C ARG A 196 -12.19 23.71 3.10
N PRO A 197 -12.32 22.55 2.44
CA PRO A 197 -11.53 21.37 2.80
C PRO A 197 -10.07 21.50 2.32
N TYR A 198 -9.17 20.77 2.98
CA TYR A 198 -7.85 20.45 2.43
C TYR A 198 -7.96 19.43 1.31
N SER A 199 -8.76 18.38 1.52
CA SER A 199 -8.96 17.34 0.52
C SER A 199 -10.38 16.77 0.57
N VAL A 200 -10.81 16.30 -0.59
CA VAL A 200 -12.05 15.59 -0.81
C VAL A 200 -11.70 14.27 -1.48
N LYS A 201 -12.15 13.16 -0.88
CA LYS A 201 -12.03 11.81 -1.44
C LYS A 201 -13.42 11.29 -1.73
N GLU A 202 -13.61 10.69 -2.89
CA GLU A 202 -14.85 10.04 -3.30
C GLU A 202 -14.53 8.64 -3.80
N THR A 203 -15.36 7.67 -3.44
CA THR A 203 -15.17 6.26 -3.79
C THR A 203 -16.49 5.64 -4.22
N GLN A 204 -16.46 4.90 -5.32
CA GLN A 204 -17.59 4.11 -5.79
C GLN A 204 -17.25 2.62 -5.70
N THR A 205 -18.07 1.89 -4.96
CA THR A 205 -18.01 0.42 -4.89
C THR A 205 -19.03 -0.17 -5.85
N SER A 206 -18.64 -1.25 -6.53
CA SER A 206 -19.52 -2.06 -7.36
C SER A 206 -19.53 -3.51 -6.87
N VAL A 207 -20.39 -4.34 -7.47
CA VAL A 207 -20.48 -5.76 -7.16
C VAL A 207 -20.49 -6.59 -8.43
N LYS A 208 -19.80 -7.72 -8.40
CA LYS A 208 -19.91 -8.78 -9.40
C LYS A 208 -20.89 -9.83 -8.89
N TYR A 209 -21.88 -10.19 -9.70
CA TYR A 209 -22.74 -11.35 -9.41
C TYR A 209 -21.91 -12.62 -9.61
N ILE A 210 -21.89 -13.50 -8.61
CA ILE A 210 -21.12 -14.74 -8.64
C ILE A 210 -22.04 -15.92 -8.91
N ASP A 211 -23.11 -16.05 -8.12
CA ASP A 211 -23.98 -17.23 -8.21
C ASP A 211 -25.33 -17.05 -7.51
N GLU A 212 -26.27 -17.94 -7.81
CA GLU A 212 -27.55 -18.15 -7.10
C GLU A 212 -27.52 -19.53 -6.44
N PRO A 213 -27.27 -19.59 -5.12
CA PRO A 213 -27.09 -20.85 -4.42
C PRO A 213 -28.24 -21.85 -4.52
N GLU A 214 -29.48 -21.37 -4.67
CA GLU A 214 -30.66 -22.24 -4.80
C GLU A 214 -30.61 -23.11 -6.07
N ASN A 215 -29.88 -22.65 -7.10
CA ASN A 215 -29.71 -23.36 -8.36
C ASN A 215 -28.33 -24.03 -8.48
N ASN A 216 -27.45 -23.88 -7.48
CA ASN A 216 -26.13 -24.49 -7.48
C ASN A 216 -26.16 -25.87 -6.79
N PRO A 217 -25.94 -26.99 -7.52
CA PRO A 217 -26.02 -28.33 -6.97
C PRO A 217 -24.91 -28.65 -5.95
N ILE A 218 -23.80 -27.91 -5.94
CA ILE A 218 -22.75 -28.01 -4.93
C ILE A 218 -23.23 -27.37 -3.63
N ILE A 219 -23.80 -26.16 -3.70
CA ILE A 219 -24.26 -25.44 -2.50
C ILE A 219 -25.51 -26.10 -1.92
N GLU A 220 -26.42 -26.60 -2.77
CA GLU A 220 -27.58 -27.39 -2.36
C GLU A 220 -27.14 -28.63 -1.54
N LYS A 221 -26.06 -29.31 -1.96
CA LYS A 221 -25.47 -30.45 -1.23
C LYS A 221 -24.91 -30.07 0.14
N LEU A 222 -24.47 -28.82 0.33
CA LEU A 222 -23.98 -28.33 1.63
C LEU A 222 -25.13 -28.19 2.65
N LYS A 223 -26.40 -28.23 2.22
CA LYS A 223 -27.60 -28.10 3.08
C LYS A 223 -27.57 -26.89 4.02
N ILE A 224 -26.88 -25.82 3.61
CA ILE A 224 -26.76 -24.60 4.41
C ILE A 224 -28.07 -23.82 4.29
N LYS A 225 -28.65 -23.43 5.43
CA LYS A 225 -29.75 -22.48 5.43
C LYS A 225 -29.21 -21.10 5.06
N LEU A 226 -29.40 -20.71 3.81
CA LEU A 226 -28.95 -19.41 3.33
C LEU A 226 -30.03 -18.35 3.58
N ASN A 227 -29.61 -17.22 4.16
CA ASN A 227 -30.47 -16.05 4.32
C ASN A 227 -30.42 -15.13 3.07
N SER A 228 -29.52 -15.40 2.12
CA SER A 228 -29.31 -14.65 0.86
C SER A 228 -29.59 -15.55 -0.33
N GLY A 229 -30.31 -15.03 -1.33
CA GLY A 229 -30.62 -15.77 -2.56
C GLY A 229 -29.52 -15.69 -3.62
N CYS A 230 -28.52 -14.83 -3.42
CA CYS A 230 -27.42 -14.63 -4.38
C CYS A 230 -26.08 -14.44 -3.65
N ILE A 231 -24.99 -14.74 -4.35
CA ILE A 231 -23.60 -14.47 -3.94
C ILE A 231 -23.08 -13.33 -4.80
N PHE A 232 -22.51 -12.32 -4.14
CA PHE A 232 -21.92 -11.15 -4.78
C PHE A 232 -20.49 -10.94 -4.26
N PHE A 233 -19.62 -10.43 -5.13
CA PHE A 233 -18.26 -10.01 -4.78
C PHE A 233 -18.16 -8.48 -4.88
N PRO A 234 -17.95 -7.75 -3.76
CA PRO A 234 -17.74 -6.31 -3.79
C PRO A 234 -16.31 -5.98 -4.23
N PHE A 235 -16.17 -4.90 -5.00
CA PHE A 235 -14.87 -4.34 -5.36
C PHE A 235 -14.95 -2.82 -5.52
N GLN A 236 -13.85 -2.14 -5.24
CA GLN A 236 -13.74 -0.70 -5.51
C GLN A 236 -13.65 -0.49 -7.02
N TYR A 237 -14.67 0.17 -7.59
CA TYR A 237 -14.76 0.41 -9.03
C TYR A 237 -14.04 1.70 -9.41
N SER A 238 -14.22 2.77 -8.64
CA SER A 238 -13.56 4.04 -8.90
C SER A 238 -13.29 4.81 -7.63
N SER A 239 -12.27 5.66 -7.69
CA SER A 239 -11.95 6.63 -6.66
C SER A 239 -11.45 7.92 -7.27
N ARG A 240 -11.73 9.02 -6.58
CA ARG A 240 -11.29 10.37 -6.89
C ARG A 240 -10.71 11.00 -5.64
N GLU A 241 -9.54 11.63 -5.76
CA GLU A 241 -8.97 12.48 -4.73
C GLU A 241 -8.71 13.86 -5.30
N THR A 242 -9.31 14.87 -4.68
CA THR A 242 -9.16 16.28 -5.00
C THR A 242 -8.48 16.98 -3.82
N MET A 243 -7.25 17.46 -4.01
CA MET A 243 -6.50 18.25 -3.03
C MET A 243 -6.77 19.73 -3.30
N TRP A 244 -7.55 20.34 -2.42
CA TRP A 244 -7.94 21.75 -2.51
C TRP A 244 -6.97 22.68 -1.79
N GLU A 245 -6.31 22.21 -0.73
CA GLU A 245 -5.48 23.05 0.17
C GLU A 245 -6.22 24.32 0.62
N ARG A 246 -7.56 24.23 0.73
CA ARG A 246 -8.47 25.33 1.05
C ARG A 246 -8.45 26.48 0.03
N GLY A 247 -7.85 26.26 -1.13
CA GLY A 247 -7.80 27.16 -2.28
C GLY A 247 -8.93 26.92 -3.28
N GLN A 248 -8.80 27.48 -4.48
CA GLN A 248 -9.79 27.41 -5.58
C GLN A 248 -9.29 26.59 -6.79
N ASP A 249 -8.06 26.09 -6.71
CA ASP A 249 -7.36 25.48 -7.83
C ASP A 249 -6.79 24.13 -7.39
N PRO A 250 -7.63 23.08 -7.44
CA PRO A 250 -7.29 21.81 -6.85
C PRO A 250 -6.40 20.96 -7.76
N LYS A 251 -5.68 20.02 -7.15
CA LYS A 251 -5.09 18.88 -7.85
C LYS A 251 -6.05 17.69 -7.75
N THR A 252 -6.47 17.14 -8.90
CA THR A 252 -7.40 16.01 -8.95
C THR A 252 -6.75 14.78 -9.56
N THR A 253 -6.95 13.63 -8.94
CA THR A 253 -6.54 12.32 -9.46
C THR A 253 -7.70 11.35 -9.40
N PHE A 254 -7.76 10.46 -10.38
CA PHE A 254 -8.73 9.38 -10.47
C PHE A 254 -8.04 8.03 -10.55
N SER A 255 -8.70 7.02 -10.02
CA SER A 255 -8.34 5.61 -10.25
C SER A 255 -9.60 4.83 -10.60
N PHE A 256 -9.51 3.94 -11.58
CA PHE A 256 -10.60 3.05 -11.96
C PHE A 256 -10.11 1.62 -12.07
N THR A 257 -10.96 0.70 -11.64
CA THR A 257 -10.79 -0.75 -11.77
C THR A 257 -11.62 -1.23 -12.95
N GLY A 258 -10.97 -1.87 -13.91
CA GLY A 258 -11.60 -2.46 -15.08
C GLY A 258 -12.03 -3.90 -14.81
N GLU A 259 -11.69 -4.78 -15.75
CA GLU A 259 -12.09 -6.19 -15.68
C GLU A 259 -11.46 -6.92 -14.47
N LEU A 260 -12.27 -7.80 -13.88
CA LEU A 260 -11.85 -8.76 -12.85
C LEU A 260 -11.96 -10.18 -13.39
N ASP A 261 -10.99 -11.03 -13.05
CA ASP A 261 -11.04 -12.46 -13.37
C ASP A 261 -12.13 -13.22 -12.57
N GLU A 262 -12.13 -14.56 -12.65
CA GLU A 262 -13.05 -15.42 -11.91
C GLU A 262 -12.78 -15.48 -10.39
N TYR A 263 -11.59 -15.08 -9.94
CA TYR A 263 -11.16 -15.10 -8.53
C TYR A 263 -11.23 -13.72 -7.87
N GLY A 264 -11.58 -12.67 -8.62
CA GLY A 264 -11.65 -11.29 -8.15
C GLY A 264 -10.33 -10.52 -8.28
N GLN A 265 -9.34 -11.05 -9.01
CA GLN A 265 -8.11 -10.34 -9.32
C GLN A 265 -8.36 -9.28 -10.38
N VAL A 266 -7.72 -8.12 -10.22
CA VAL A 266 -7.81 -7.01 -11.18
C VAL A 266 -6.94 -7.31 -12.38
N LEU A 267 -7.56 -7.35 -13.56
CA LEU A 267 -6.85 -7.53 -14.84
C LEU A 267 -6.42 -6.19 -15.44
N GLN A 268 -7.23 -5.14 -15.26
CA GLN A 268 -6.93 -3.80 -15.76
C GLN A 268 -7.25 -2.74 -14.70
N SER A 269 -6.38 -1.76 -14.57
CA SER A 269 -6.62 -0.55 -13.78
C SER A 269 -6.04 0.66 -14.48
N ILE A 270 -6.62 1.83 -14.22
CA ILE A 270 -6.18 3.09 -14.82
C ILE A 270 -6.06 4.16 -13.74
N SER A 271 -4.97 4.93 -13.79
CA SER A 271 -4.75 6.11 -12.96
C SER A 271 -4.68 7.34 -13.85
N ILE A 272 -5.45 8.38 -13.55
CA ILE A 272 -5.54 9.62 -14.35
C ILE A 272 -5.28 10.82 -13.45
N ALA A 273 -4.24 11.59 -13.74
CA ALA A 273 -4.05 12.92 -13.16
C ALA A 273 -4.62 13.99 -14.08
N VAL A 274 -5.47 14.85 -13.51
CA VAL A 274 -6.15 15.93 -14.26
C VAL A 274 -5.19 17.12 -14.39
N PRO A 275 -4.98 17.65 -15.61
CA PRO A 275 -4.25 18.89 -15.83
C PRO A 275 -4.85 20.06 -15.06
N ARG A 276 -4.01 21.00 -14.68
CA ARG A 276 -4.43 22.15 -13.89
C ARG A 276 -5.50 22.96 -14.62
N GLY A 277 -6.55 23.34 -13.92
CA GLY A 277 -7.64 24.15 -14.48
C GLY A 277 -8.54 23.45 -15.50
N LYS A 278 -8.40 22.14 -15.69
CA LYS A 278 -9.25 21.34 -16.59
C LYS A 278 -10.42 20.72 -15.82
N ASP A 279 -11.61 20.76 -16.40
CA ASP A 279 -12.80 20.12 -15.83
C ASP A 279 -12.80 18.62 -16.17
N PRO A 280 -12.76 17.72 -15.16
CA PRO A 280 -12.71 16.28 -15.40
C PRO A 280 -13.95 15.72 -16.10
N LEU A 281 -15.11 16.40 -16.05
CA LEU A 281 -16.35 15.95 -16.68
C LEU A 281 -16.44 16.28 -18.17
N THR A 282 -15.79 17.36 -18.59
CA THR A 282 -15.95 17.90 -19.96
C THR A 282 -14.65 17.97 -20.74
N GLY A 283 -13.49 17.88 -20.07
CA GLY A 283 -12.18 18.17 -20.66
C GLY A 283 -11.96 19.65 -20.98
N GLY A 284 -12.93 20.52 -20.69
CA GLY A 284 -12.86 21.96 -20.90
C GLY A 284 -12.23 22.71 -19.73
N GLN A 285 -12.45 24.02 -19.69
CA GLN A 285 -11.98 24.88 -18.60
C GLN A 285 -12.83 24.69 -17.34
N LEU A 286 -12.20 24.43 -16.20
CA LEU A 286 -12.86 24.39 -14.90
C LEU A 286 -13.16 25.81 -14.44
N GLY A 287 -14.44 26.21 -14.49
CA GLY A 287 -14.86 27.57 -14.17
C GLY A 287 -14.15 28.61 -15.04
N ASN A 288 -13.58 29.65 -14.43
CA ASN A 288 -12.80 30.69 -15.11
C ASN A 288 -11.29 30.56 -14.86
N ASN A 289 -10.78 29.33 -14.71
CA ASN A 289 -9.38 29.11 -14.31
C ASN A 289 -8.39 29.54 -15.41
N HIS A 290 -7.56 30.54 -15.13
CA HIS A 290 -6.61 31.12 -16.10
C HIS A 290 -5.46 30.19 -16.52
N TYR A 291 -5.26 29.07 -15.81
CA TYR A 291 -4.21 28.09 -16.12
C TYR A 291 -4.67 26.99 -17.08
N TYR A 292 -5.93 27.01 -17.52
CA TYR A 292 -6.44 26.04 -18.48
C TYR A 292 -5.69 26.14 -19.81
N ASP A 293 -5.10 25.02 -20.21
CA ASP A 293 -4.54 24.82 -21.54
C ASP A 293 -5.28 23.68 -22.26
N PRO A 294 -6.03 23.95 -23.35
CA PRO A 294 -6.72 22.91 -24.11
C PRO A 294 -5.75 21.89 -24.74
N ALA A 295 -4.47 22.26 -24.94
CA ALA A 295 -3.46 21.37 -25.51
C ALA A 295 -2.79 20.48 -24.47
N GLU A 296 -2.94 20.76 -23.16
CA GLU A 296 -2.32 19.95 -22.11
C GLU A 296 -3.02 18.59 -21.97
N PRO A 297 -2.30 17.46 -22.21
CA PRO A 297 -2.87 16.13 -22.09
C PRO A 297 -2.98 15.70 -20.63
N TYR A 298 -3.96 14.83 -20.35
CA TYR A 298 -4.00 14.11 -19.08
C TYR A 298 -2.83 13.15 -18.98
N ARG A 299 -2.27 13.02 -17.78
CA ARG A 299 -1.33 11.93 -17.47
C ARG A 299 -2.15 10.73 -17.02
N ALA A 300 -2.34 9.80 -17.95
CA ALA A 300 -3.13 8.59 -17.73
C ALA A 300 -2.25 7.36 -17.94
N VAL A 301 -2.27 6.43 -16.97
CA VAL A 301 -1.51 5.19 -17.02
C VAL A 301 -2.48 4.02 -16.93
N LEU A 302 -2.50 3.18 -17.96
CA LEU A 302 -3.18 1.90 -17.97
C LEU A 302 -2.21 0.84 -17.43
N SER A 303 -2.67 0.06 -16.46
CA SER A 303 -1.94 -1.09 -15.92
C SER A 303 -2.72 -2.36 -16.16
N THR A 304 -2.07 -3.34 -16.78
CA THR A 304 -2.63 -4.66 -17.06
C THR A 304 -1.86 -5.70 -16.27
N SER A 305 -2.56 -6.60 -15.59
CA SER A 305 -1.97 -7.71 -14.85
C SER A 305 -2.60 -9.02 -15.30
N GLU A 306 -1.77 -10.02 -15.56
CA GLU A 306 -2.23 -11.38 -15.81
C GLU A 306 -1.68 -12.32 -14.75
N TYR A 307 -2.50 -13.30 -14.36
CA TYR A 307 -2.18 -14.25 -13.31
C TYR A 307 -2.09 -15.68 -13.87
N ALA A 308 -1.31 -16.50 -13.18
CA ALA A 308 -1.22 -17.93 -13.38
C ALA A 308 -2.04 -18.62 -12.29
N TYR A 309 -2.83 -19.61 -12.70
CA TYR A 309 -3.72 -20.33 -11.81
C TYR A 309 -3.34 -21.80 -11.71
N LYS A 310 -3.56 -22.36 -10.53
CA LYS A 310 -3.59 -23.80 -10.29
C LYS A 310 -4.74 -24.06 -9.33
N ASN A 311 -5.88 -24.46 -9.88
CA ASN A 311 -7.12 -24.69 -9.15
C ASN A 311 -7.52 -26.16 -9.30
N GLU A 312 -6.96 -27.02 -8.47
CA GLU A 312 -7.28 -28.45 -8.44
C GLU A 312 -8.52 -28.69 -7.57
N VAL A 313 -9.47 -29.53 -8.03
CA VAL A 313 -10.71 -29.84 -7.28
C VAL A 313 -10.43 -30.35 -5.87
N GLN A 314 -9.34 -31.10 -5.70
CA GLN A 314 -8.79 -31.51 -4.43
C GLN A 314 -7.26 -31.43 -4.55
N GLY A 315 -6.63 -30.52 -3.84
CA GLY A 315 -5.19 -30.34 -3.90
C GLY A 315 -4.78 -28.89 -3.87
N LEU A 316 -3.92 -28.50 -4.80
CA LEU A 316 -3.30 -27.19 -4.84
C LEU A 316 -4.27 -26.12 -5.34
N TYR A 317 -4.29 -24.98 -4.66
CA TYR A 317 -5.10 -23.82 -4.97
C TYR A 317 -4.24 -22.56 -4.93
N PHE A 318 -3.73 -22.15 -6.08
CA PHE A 318 -2.99 -20.91 -6.31
C PHE A 318 -3.74 -20.06 -7.32
N VAL A 319 -4.15 -18.85 -6.94
CA VAL A 319 -4.98 -17.99 -7.80
C VAL A 319 -4.53 -16.53 -7.83
N ASP A 320 -3.30 -16.28 -7.42
CA ASP A 320 -2.75 -14.95 -7.16
C ASP A 320 -1.32 -14.76 -7.72
N ARG A 321 -0.80 -15.74 -8.47
CA ARG A 321 0.56 -15.68 -9.01
C ARG A 321 0.59 -14.81 -10.26
N VAL A 322 1.00 -13.55 -10.12
CA VAL A 322 1.17 -12.63 -11.25
C VAL A 322 2.20 -13.20 -12.23
N LYS A 323 1.79 -13.58 -13.44
CA LYS A 323 2.71 -14.02 -14.50
C LYS A 323 3.20 -12.85 -15.35
N GLN A 324 2.40 -11.80 -15.49
CA GLN A 324 2.73 -10.66 -16.33
C GLN A 324 2.15 -9.37 -15.77
N SER A 325 2.94 -8.29 -15.84
CA SER A 325 2.51 -6.93 -15.53
C SER A 325 2.96 -5.99 -16.64
N LEU A 326 2.04 -5.16 -17.11
CA LEU A 326 2.24 -4.22 -18.21
C LEU A 326 1.74 -2.85 -17.76
N SER A 327 2.52 -1.79 -18.00
CA SER A 327 2.06 -0.41 -17.79
C SER A 327 2.31 0.42 -19.03
N GLU A 328 1.32 1.21 -19.40
CA GLU A 328 1.34 2.01 -20.62
C GLU A 328 0.76 3.41 -20.35
N GLU A 329 1.42 4.44 -20.90
CA GLU A 329 0.88 5.80 -20.90
C GLU A 329 -0.17 5.92 -22.00
N ILE A 330 -1.37 6.39 -21.65
CA ILE A 330 -2.40 6.72 -22.64
C ILE A 330 -2.11 8.11 -23.20
N THR A 331 -2.02 8.19 -24.53
CA THR A 331 -1.70 9.41 -25.27
C THR A 331 -2.92 9.99 -25.99
N GLY A 332 -2.82 11.20 -26.54
CA GLY A 332 -3.93 11.82 -27.27
C GLY A 332 -5.13 12.21 -26.40
N THR A 333 -4.90 12.43 -25.10
CA THR A 333 -5.96 12.67 -24.10
C THR A 333 -6.39 14.13 -24.00
N ALA A 334 -5.71 15.07 -24.67
CA ALA A 334 -5.92 16.51 -24.50
C ALA A 334 -7.36 16.98 -24.81
N SER A 335 -8.03 16.36 -25.78
CA SER A 335 -9.40 16.74 -26.18
C SER A 335 -10.50 15.88 -25.55
N GLN A 336 -10.18 15.06 -24.55
CA GLN A 336 -11.11 14.12 -23.92
C GLN A 336 -11.42 14.54 -22.47
N ASP A 337 -12.52 14.02 -21.91
CA ASP A 337 -12.78 14.03 -20.47
C ASP A 337 -12.27 12.73 -19.81
N VAL A 338 -12.24 12.69 -18.48
CA VAL A 338 -11.70 11.58 -17.69
C VAL A 338 -12.43 10.26 -17.97
N PHE A 339 -13.75 10.30 -18.16
CA PHE A 339 -14.57 9.11 -18.36
C PHE A 339 -14.44 8.58 -19.78
N THR A 340 -14.34 9.47 -20.78
CA THR A 340 -14.02 9.06 -22.16
C THR A 340 -12.64 8.40 -22.26
N ILE A 341 -11.63 8.92 -21.55
CA ILE A 341 -10.30 8.29 -21.49
C ILE A 341 -10.39 6.89 -20.87
N ARG A 342 -11.14 6.74 -19.78
CA ARG A 342 -11.39 5.44 -19.13
C ARG A 342 -12.05 4.44 -20.08
N GLU A 343 -13.15 4.82 -20.73
CA GLU A 343 -13.87 3.93 -21.66
C GLU A 343 -12.97 3.51 -22.82
N ASN A 344 -12.29 4.48 -23.46
CA ASN A 344 -11.36 4.18 -24.55
C ASN A 344 -10.24 3.21 -24.12
N ALA A 345 -9.73 3.33 -22.89
CA ALA A 345 -8.71 2.44 -22.38
C ALA A 345 -9.23 1.02 -22.15
N PHE A 346 -10.36 0.86 -21.46
CA PHE A 346 -10.93 -0.46 -21.16
C PHE A 346 -11.53 -1.15 -22.39
N ASP A 347 -12.02 -0.41 -23.38
CA ASP A 347 -12.51 -0.95 -24.66
C ASP A 347 -11.39 -1.28 -25.65
N GLY A 348 -10.12 -1.00 -25.31
CA GLY A 348 -8.98 -1.24 -26.21
C GLY A 348 -8.89 -0.25 -27.39
N ASN A 349 -9.53 0.91 -27.28
CA ASN A 349 -9.54 1.98 -28.29
C ASN A 349 -8.50 3.08 -28.03
N ALA A 350 -7.85 3.08 -26.87
CA ALA A 350 -6.85 4.07 -26.49
C ALA A 350 -5.52 3.86 -27.24
N THR A 351 -4.89 4.95 -27.67
CA THR A 351 -3.51 4.94 -28.16
C THR A 351 -2.55 4.99 -26.97
N THR A 352 -1.68 4.00 -26.86
CA THR A 352 -0.76 3.87 -25.72
C THR A 352 0.71 3.92 -26.13
N ASN A 353 1.55 4.32 -25.18
CA ASN A 353 3.00 4.16 -25.23
C ASN A 353 3.43 3.23 -24.09
N LEU A 354 4.25 2.22 -24.40
CA LEU A 354 4.75 1.27 -23.43
C LEU A 354 5.68 1.95 -22.40
N LEU A 355 5.39 1.77 -21.10
CA LEU A 355 6.25 2.28 -20.01
C LEU A 355 7.03 1.16 -19.33
N SER A 356 6.38 0.03 -19.08
CA SER A 356 7.03 -1.12 -18.45
C SER A 356 6.34 -2.42 -18.82
N HIS A 357 7.11 -3.49 -18.84
CA HIS A 357 6.61 -4.84 -19.01
C HIS A 357 7.47 -5.80 -18.20
N GLN A 358 6.83 -6.65 -17.39
CA GLN A 358 7.50 -7.63 -16.54
C GLN A 358 6.84 -9.00 -16.69
N LEU A 359 7.68 -10.03 -16.76
CA LEU A 359 7.30 -11.43 -16.87
C LEU A 359 7.87 -12.22 -15.70
N ASN A 360 7.06 -13.07 -15.09
CA ASN A 360 7.40 -13.85 -13.90
C ASN A 360 7.24 -15.35 -14.19
N TYR A 361 8.30 -16.10 -13.94
CA TYR A 361 8.37 -17.54 -14.19
C TYR A 361 8.47 -18.31 -12.87
N TYR A 362 7.59 -19.29 -12.69
CA TYR A 362 7.43 -20.00 -11.43
C TYR A 362 7.83 -21.48 -11.56
N ASP A 363 8.30 -22.07 -10.46
CA ASP A 363 8.66 -23.48 -10.30
C ASP A 363 9.58 -24.01 -11.42
N GLY A 364 9.67 -25.33 -11.62
CA GLY A 364 10.44 -25.91 -12.74
C GLY A 364 11.94 -25.98 -12.47
N ALA A 365 12.75 -25.88 -13.53
CA ALA A 365 14.20 -26.02 -13.42
C ALA A 365 14.83 -24.81 -12.70
N ALA A 366 15.85 -25.07 -11.87
CA ALA A 366 16.59 -24.05 -11.14
C ALA A 366 17.08 -22.94 -12.08
N PHE A 367 16.92 -21.68 -11.66
CA PHE A 367 17.28 -20.47 -12.39
C PHE A 367 16.51 -20.20 -13.71
N ILE A 368 15.69 -21.13 -14.18
CA ILE A 368 15.00 -21.03 -15.48
C ILE A 368 13.50 -20.81 -15.28
N GLY A 369 12.86 -21.54 -14.37
CA GLY A 369 11.40 -21.50 -14.26
C GLY A 369 10.71 -22.58 -15.11
N LYS A 370 9.38 -22.69 -15.01
CA LYS A 370 8.53 -23.26 -16.06
C LYS A 370 8.18 -22.20 -17.11
N ASP A 371 7.51 -22.63 -18.17
CA ASP A 371 6.93 -21.72 -19.16
C ASP A 371 5.94 -20.73 -18.52
N LEU A 372 5.78 -19.56 -19.14
CA LEU A 372 4.95 -18.47 -18.62
C LEU A 372 3.52 -18.97 -18.35
N GLY A 373 3.01 -18.67 -17.16
CA GLY A 373 1.65 -19.05 -16.76
C GLY A 373 1.49 -20.49 -16.25
N ILE A 374 2.54 -21.32 -16.30
CA ILE A 374 2.47 -22.70 -15.81
C ILE A 374 3.02 -22.78 -14.38
N LEU A 375 2.16 -23.15 -13.43
CA LEU A 375 2.56 -23.39 -12.04
C LEU A 375 2.89 -24.87 -11.80
N GLY A 376 3.94 -25.12 -11.03
CA GLY A 376 4.27 -26.44 -10.50
C GLY A 376 3.55 -26.71 -9.19
N SER A 377 4.22 -27.37 -8.26
CA SER A 377 3.61 -27.78 -6.98
C SER A 377 3.72 -26.72 -5.89
N TYR A 378 4.51 -25.66 -6.09
CA TYR A 378 4.89 -24.74 -5.02
C TYR A 378 4.55 -23.28 -5.31
N GLY A 379 4.44 -22.88 -6.58
CA GLY A 379 4.23 -21.51 -6.99
C GLY A 379 5.38 -20.58 -6.60
N LEU A 380 6.62 -21.09 -6.58
CA LEU A 380 7.81 -20.32 -6.19
C LEU A 380 8.31 -19.51 -7.39
N LEU A 381 8.50 -18.21 -7.20
CA LEU A 381 9.06 -17.33 -8.24
C LEU A 381 10.54 -17.67 -8.46
N VAL A 382 10.88 -18.16 -9.65
CA VAL A 382 12.24 -18.60 -10.00
C VAL A 382 13.01 -17.51 -10.73
N ARG A 383 12.37 -16.77 -11.63
CA ARG A 383 12.97 -15.58 -12.22
C ARG A 383 11.91 -14.58 -12.66
N SER A 384 12.35 -13.35 -12.78
CA SER A 384 11.62 -12.28 -13.43
C SER A 384 12.46 -11.66 -14.54
N GLU A 385 11.79 -11.27 -15.62
CA GLU A 385 12.39 -10.55 -16.73
C GLU A 385 11.63 -9.24 -16.92
N SER A 386 12.36 -8.13 -17.03
CA SER A 386 11.78 -6.80 -17.13
C SER A 386 12.29 -6.11 -18.39
N LEU A 387 11.39 -5.44 -19.10
CA LEU A 387 11.73 -4.51 -20.16
C LEU A 387 12.53 -3.35 -19.54
N ILE A 388 13.72 -3.13 -20.09
CA ILE A 388 14.63 -2.06 -19.66
C ILE A 388 14.50 -0.85 -20.55
N VAL A 389 14.44 -1.06 -21.87
CA VAL A 389 14.34 0.03 -22.84
C VAL A 389 13.76 -0.46 -24.16
N THR A 390 12.96 0.39 -24.80
CA THR A 390 12.40 0.17 -26.13
C THR A 390 13.31 0.75 -27.22
N PRO A 391 13.21 0.27 -28.49
CA PRO A 391 13.96 0.87 -29.59
C PRO A 391 13.60 2.34 -29.84
N GLN A 392 12.36 2.73 -29.54
CA GLN A 392 11.88 4.09 -29.68
C GLN A 392 12.57 5.02 -28.67
N GLU A 393 12.68 4.62 -27.41
CA GLU A 393 13.39 5.39 -26.38
C GLU A 393 14.88 5.53 -26.69
N LEU A 394 15.51 4.45 -27.18
CA LEU A 394 16.91 4.50 -27.62
C LEU A 394 17.11 5.48 -28.77
N THR A 395 16.23 5.46 -29.77
CA THR A 395 16.30 6.39 -30.91
C THR A 395 16.07 7.83 -30.45
N ALA A 396 15.14 8.06 -29.53
CA ALA A 396 14.86 9.37 -28.98
C ALA A 396 16.03 9.93 -28.15
N GLY A 397 16.72 9.07 -27.37
CA GLY A 397 17.83 9.48 -26.52
C GLY A 397 19.18 9.59 -27.23
N TYR A 398 19.48 8.66 -28.16
CA TYR A 398 20.80 8.52 -28.79
C TYR A 398 20.84 8.89 -30.28
N GLY A 399 19.68 9.05 -30.93
CA GLY A 399 19.62 9.26 -32.38
C GLY A 399 20.32 8.14 -33.14
N SER A 400 21.31 8.48 -33.96
CA SER A 400 22.12 7.50 -34.70
C SER A 400 23.23 6.83 -33.88
N ASN A 401 23.51 7.31 -32.67
CA ASN A 401 24.65 6.86 -31.85
C ASN A 401 24.23 5.84 -30.79
N ILE A 402 23.43 4.85 -31.19
CA ILE A 402 22.94 3.80 -30.29
C ILE A 402 24.12 2.93 -29.83
N PRO A 403 24.30 2.70 -28.51
CA PRO A 403 25.37 1.84 -28.01
C PRO A 403 25.32 0.43 -28.61
N PRO A 404 26.47 -0.22 -28.90
CA PRO A 404 26.50 -1.52 -29.58
C PRO A 404 25.72 -2.64 -28.90
N ALA A 405 25.58 -2.60 -27.58
CA ALA A 405 24.77 -3.56 -26.82
C ALA A 405 23.30 -3.60 -27.28
N PHE A 406 22.81 -2.51 -27.88
CA PHE A 406 21.44 -2.36 -28.36
C PHE A 406 21.33 -2.44 -29.90
N SER A 407 21.95 -3.47 -30.48
CA SER A 407 22.05 -3.71 -31.93
C SER A 407 20.83 -4.41 -32.59
N GLY A 408 19.66 -4.40 -31.96
CA GLY A 408 18.40 -4.89 -32.54
C GLY A 408 18.43 -6.36 -32.97
N GLY A 409 19.05 -7.21 -32.15
CA GLY A 409 19.22 -8.64 -32.44
C GLY A 409 20.48 -8.99 -33.25
N SER A 410 21.11 -8.03 -33.93
CA SER A 410 22.40 -8.23 -34.60
C SER A 410 23.53 -8.43 -33.59
N THR A 411 24.67 -8.99 -34.01
CA THR A 411 25.87 -9.06 -33.17
C THR A 411 26.34 -7.63 -32.84
N PRO A 412 26.55 -7.27 -31.56
CA PRO A 412 27.10 -5.98 -31.17
C PRO A 412 28.45 -5.68 -31.86
N ASP A 413 28.56 -4.53 -32.51
CA ASP A 413 29.82 -4.05 -33.11
C ASP A 413 30.55 -3.09 -32.18
N TRP A 414 31.57 -3.60 -31.50
CA TRP A 414 32.41 -2.85 -30.57
C TRP A 414 33.72 -2.35 -31.20
N SER A 415 33.86 -2.40 -32.52
CA SER A 415 35.12 -2.06 -33.22
C SER A 415 35.60 -0.62 -33.02
N SER A 416 34.69 0.29 -32.65
CA SER A 416 35.00 1.69 -32.34
C SER A 416 35.51 1.92 -30.91
N TYR A 417 35.53 0.88 -30.06
CA TYR A 417 35.93 0.97 -28.65
C TYR A 417 37.34 0.40 -28.41
N PRO A 418 38.06 0.84 -27.35
CA PRO A 418 39.36 0.29 -27.00
C PRO A 418 39.32 -1.22 -26.77
N ALA A 419 40.26 -1.96 -27.35
CA ALA A 419 40.29 -3.42 -27.26
C ALA A 419 40.33 -3.96 -25.82
N GLU A 420 41.04 -3.26 -24.92
CA GLU A 420 41.10 -3.60 -23.49
C GLU A 420 39.70 -3.53 -22.84
N PHE A 421 38.93 -2.49 -23.14
CA PHE A 421 37.55 -2.36 -22.66
C PHE A 421 36.68 -3.50 -23.17
N VAL A 422 36.71 -3.78 -24.49
CA VAL A 422 35.90 -4.86 -25.09
C VAL A 422 36.26 -6.22 -24.50
N SER A 423 37.55 -6.46 -24.25
CA SER A 423 38.01 -7.70 -23.61
C SER A 423 37.59 -7.84 -22.14
N SER A 424 37.27 -6.72 -21.48
CA SER A 424 36.82 -6.70 -20.09
C SER A 424 35.29 -6.86 -19.92
N LEU A 425 34.54 -6.82 -21.03
CA LEU A 425 33.08 -6.94 -20.96
C LEU A 425 32.66 -8.36 -20.53
N PRO A 426 31.79 -8.49 -19.51
CA PRO A 426 31.26 -9.80 -19.11
C PRO A 426 30.42 -10.48 -20.22
N ASP A 427 29.76 -9.66 -21.03
CA ASP A 427 28.92 -10.07 -22.15
C ASP A 427 28.90 -8.92 -23.20
N PRO A 428 29.09 -9.17 -24.50
CA PRO A 428 28.96 -8.15 -25.54
C PRO A 428 27.58 -7.46 -25.58
N ARG A 429 26.52 -8.06 -25.02
CA ARG A 429 25.19 -7.45 -24.87
C ARG A 429 24.95 -6.85 -23.49
N LEU A 430 25.93 -6.87 -22.59
CA LEU A 430 25.82 -6.33 -21.23
C LEU A 430 24.63 -6.91 -20.43
N GLY A 431 24.26 -8.18 -20.69
CA GLY A 431 23.14 -8.85 -20.02
C GLY A 431 21.76 -8.55 -20.61
N TYR A 432 21.66 -7.77 -21.68
CA TYR A 432 20.39 -7.48 -22.33
C TYR A 432 20.02 -8.50 -23.41
N SER A 433 18.76 -8.93 -23.40
CA SER A 433 18.15 -9.76 -24.43
C SER A 433 17.17 -8.94 -25.26
N TYR A 434 17.39 -8.90 -26.58
CA TYR A 434 16.48 -8.21 -27.50
C TYR A 434 15.37 -9.15 -27.98
N TYR A 435 14.14 -8.65 -27.97
CA TYR A 435 12.97 -9.29 -28.56
C TYR A 435 12.33 -8.32 -29.54
N ASP A 436 11.93 -8.81 -30.72
CA ASP A 436 11.31 -7.99 -31.76
C ASP A 436 9.79 -7.82 -31.59
N GLY A 437 9.19 -8.52 -30.62
CA GLY A 437 7.75 -8.51 -30.35
C GLY A 437 6.88 -9.23 -31.39
N THR A 438 7.50 -9.93 -32.37
CA THR A 438 6.79 -10.65 -33.45
C THR A 438 6.88 -12.17 -33.32
N GLY A 439 7.75 -12.65 -32.42
CA GLY A 439 7.97 -14.08 -32.16
C GLY A 439 6.84 -14.77 -31.38
N THR A 440 7.06 -16.04 -31.07
CA THR A 440 6.17 -16.85 -30.23
C THR A 440 6.35 -16.62 -28.73
N THR A 441 7.26 -15.72 -28.35
CA THR A 441 7.56 -15.37 -26.95
C THR A 441 6.59 -14.30 -26.44
N PRO A 442 6.29 -14.27 -25.13
CA PRO A 442 5.41 -13.26 -24.54
C PRO A 442 6.01 -11.85 -24.50
N HIS A 443 7.31 -11.71 -24.80
CA HIS A 443 8.02 -10.43 -24.81
C HIS A 443 7.51 -9.49 -25.89
N LEU A 444 7.25 -8.24 -25.50
CA LEU A 444 7.03 -7.13 -26.42
C LEU A 444 8.36 -6.66 -27.03
N ASN A 445 8.30 -5.87 -28.11
CA ASN A 445 9.50 -5.34 -28.76
C ASN A 445 10.34 -4.49 -27.79
N GLY A 446 11.58 -4.90 -27.53
CA GLY A 446 12.51 -4.18 -26.67
C GLY A 446 13.62 -5.03 -26.06
N TYR A 447 14.40 -4.40 -25.20
CA TYR A 447 15.52 -5.01 -24.50
C TYR A 447 15.13 -5.35 -23.07
N TYR A 448 15.26 -6.63 -22.72
CA TYR A 448 14.93 -7.15 -21.40
C TYR A 448 16.20 -7.55 -20.65
N ALA A 449 16.13 -7.50 -19.34
CA ALA A 449 17.11 -8.12 -18.48
C ALA A 449 16.39 -8.96 -17.42
N SER A 450 17.00 -10.09 -17.05
CA SER A 450 16.55 -10.84 -15.88
C SER A 450 17.05 -10.18 -14.60
N GLY A 451 16.22 -10.20 -13.56
CA GLY A 451 16.71 -10.00 -12.19
C GLY A 451 17.51 -11.20 -11.68
N ASP A 452 17.67 -11.29 -10.36
CA ASP A 452 18.22 -12.49 -9.73
C ASP A 452 17.37 -13.72 -10.09
N LYS A 453 18.02 -14.73 -10.69
CA LYS A 453 17.43 -16.04 -10.95
C LYS A 453 17.69 -16.91 -9.73
N LEU A 454 16.68 -17.62 -9.25
CA LEU A 454 16.74 -18.34 -7.97
C LEU A 454 16.77 -19.85 -8.17
N LYS A 455 17.45 -20.54 -7.26
CA LYS A 455 17.38 -21.98 -7.06
C LYS A 455 16.84 -22.27 -5.68
N TYR A 456 15.79 -23.07 -5.61
CA TYR A 456 15.17 -23.50 -4.36
C TYR A 456 15.59 -24.93 -3.97
N ASP A 457 15.42 -25.25 -2.68
CA ASP A 457 15.58 -26.60 -2.14
C ASP A 457 14.66 -27.63 -2.81
N THR A 458 13.46 -27.22 -3.23
CA THR A 458 12.49 -28.01 -3.99
C THR A 458 13.04 -28.53 -5.33
N GLN A 459 14.10 -27.90 -5.85
CA GLN A 459 14.77 -28.24 -7.10
C GLN A 459 16.05 -29.07 -6.89
N THR A 460 16.33 -29.49 -5.66
CA THR A 460 17.52 -30.26 -5.30
C THR A 460 17.13 -31.60 -4.67
N ILE A 461 17.64 -32.70 -5.23
CA ILE A 461 17.38 -34.06 -4.72
C ILE A 461 18.12 -34.26 -3.40
N GLY A 462 17.44 -34.86 -2.42
CA GLY A 462 18.06 -35.23 -1.13
C GLY A 462 18.10 -34.09 -0.11
N VAL A 463 17.53 -32.93 -0.41
CA VAL A 463 17.37 -31.81 0.52
C VAL A 463 15.89 -31.71 0.95
N PRO A 464 15.59 -31.42 2.22
CA PRO A 464 14.23 -31.07 2.66
C PRO A 464 13.62 -29.96 1.80
N GLN A 465 12.38 -30.16 1.36
CA GLN A 465 11.68 -29.25 0.46
C GLN A 465 10.82 -28.28 1.28
N ARG A 466 11.37 -27.13 1.64
CA ARG A 466 10.71 -26.09 2.46
C ARG A 466 10.51 -24.77 1.70
N GLY A 467 10.96 -24.68 0.46
CA GLY A 467 10.90 -23.45 -0.34
C GLY A 467 12.05 -22.50 -0.03
N MET A 468 13.17 -22.98 0.50
CA MET A 468 14.34 -22.15 0.81
C MET A 468 15.16 -21.88 -0.45
N VAL A 469 15.65 -20.65 -0.62
CA VAL A 469 16.57 -20.29 -1.71
C VAL A 469 17.96 -20.80 -1.37
N LEU A 470 18.49 -21.75 -2.15
CA LEU A 470 19.83 -22.32 -1.99
C LEU A 470 20.90 -21.59 -2.80
N ALA A 471 20.52 -20.94 -3.90
CA ALA A 471 21.44 -20.15 -4.69
C ALA A 471 20.68 -19.10 -5.51
N LYS A 472 21.39 -18.05 -5.90
CA LYS A 472 20.92 -17.04 -6.83
C LYS A 472 21.98 -16.73 -7.88
N ARG A 473 21.55 -16.43 -9.10
CA ARG A 473 22.40 -16.04 -10.23
C ARG A 473 21.99 -14.68 -10.73
N ASP A 474 22.95 -13.79 -10.88
CA ASP A 474 22.73 -12.49 -11.50
C ASP A 474 22.48 -12.62 -13.03
N VAL A 475 22.36 -11.48 -13.70
CA VAL A 475 22.15 -11.42 -15.16
C VAL A 475 23.29 -12.10 -15.94
N TYR A 476 24.53 -12.06 -15.43
CA TYR A 476 25.72 -12.67 -16.03
C TYR A 476 25.93 -14.14 -15.63
N ASN A 477 25.02 -14.71 -14.84
CA ASN A 477 25.10 -16.06 -14.27
C ASN A 477 26.18 -16.26 -13.19
N ASN A 478 26.67 -15.17 -12.60
CA ASN A 478 27.51 -15.25 -11.42
C ASN A 478 26.68 -15.77 -10.24
N GLU A 479 27.11 -16.88 -9.62
CA GLU A 479 26.32 -17.59 -8.63
C GLU A 479 26.72 -17.23 -7.20
N THR A 480 25.73 -16.82 -6.40
CA THR A 480 25.83 -16.75 -4.94
C THR A 480 25.15 -17.98 -4.34
N THR A 481 25.80 -18.67 -3.42
CA THR A 481 25.26 -19.87 -2.76
C THR A 481 24.92 -19.59 -1.30
N ILE A 482 23.87 -20.25 -0.79
CA ILE A 482 23.36 -20.09 0.56
C ILE A 482 23.28 -21.47 1.20
N VAL A 483 23.93 -21.62 2.36
CA VAL A 483 23.85 -22.80 3.21
C VAL A 483 23.03 -22.44 4.43
N TYR A 484 22.11 -23.33 4.81
CA TYR A 484 21.26 -23.19 5.98
C TYR A 484 21.76 -24.06 7.13
N ASP A 485 21.22 -23.81 8.30
CA ASP A 485 21.31 -24.70 9.45
C ASP A 485 20.65 -26.07 9.21
N ASP A 486 20.88 -27.02 10.12
CA ASP A 486 20.30 -28.37 10.07
C ASP A 486 18.77 -28.36 10.00
N TYR A 487 18.15 -27.31 10.55
CA TYR A 487 16.70 -27.12 10.56
C TYR A 487 16.16 -26.51 9.27
N HIS A 488 17.01 -26.08 8.32
CA HIS A 488 16.60 -25.43 7.07
C HIS A 488 15.72 -24.21 7.33
N LEU A 489 16.17 -23.33 8.23
CA LEU A 489 15.46 -22.17 8.72
C LEU A 489 16.27 -20.88 8.51
N LEU A 490 17.55 -20.88 8.89
CA LEU A 490 18.39 -19.67 8.87
C LEU A 490 19.70 -19.89 8.10
N PRO A 491 20.15 -18.89 7.30
CA PRO A 491 21.39 -19.00 6.56
C PRO A 491 22.59 -18.95 7.52
N THR A 492 23.40 -20.00 7.49
CA THR A 492 24.64 -20.14 8.26
C THR A 492 25.87 -19.78 7.43
N SER A 493 25.76 -19.78 6.10
CA SER A 493 26.82 -19.35 5.20
C SER A 493 26.26 -18.80 3.90
N VAL A 494 26.85 -17.72 3.41
CA VAL A 494 26.59 -17.16 2.08
C VAL A 494 27.93 -16.94 1.39
N THR A 495 28.10 -17.51 0.20
CA THR A 495 29.30 -17.36 -0.61
C THR A 495 28.95 -16.64 -1.90
N ASP A 496 29.58 -15.49 -2.13
CA ASP A 496 29.39 -14.70 -3.34
C ASP A 496 30.11 -15.31 -4.56
N PRO A 497 29.93 -14.75 -5.77
CA PRO A 497 30.59 -15.30 -6.96
C PRO A 497 32.11 -15.14 -6.98
N GLY A 498 32.65 -14.21 -6.19
CA GLY A 498 34.10 -14.04 -5.99
C GLY A 498 34.70 -15.07 -5.03
N GLY A 499 33.88 -15.95 -4.44
CA GLY A 499 34.30 -16.92 -3.44
C GLY A 499 34.42 -16.32 -2.03
N MET A 500 33.93 -15.11 -1.81
CA MET A 500 33.93 -14.46 -0.51
C MET A 500 32.78 -15.01 0.32
N THR A 501 33.10 -15.64 1.44
CA THR A 501 32.12 -16.30 2.31
C THR A 501 31.89 -15.52 3.59
N VAL A 502 30.63 -15.21 3.88
CA VAL A 502 30.18 -14.76 5.21
C VAL A 502 29.51 -15.95 5.90
N SER A 503 29.93 -16.27 7.13
CA SER A 503 29.31 -17.33 7.93
C SER A 503 28.75 -16.79 9.24
N SER A 504 27.77 -17.49 9.81
CA SER A 504 27.08 -17.08 11.02
C SER A 504 26.85 -18.25 11.99
N LEU A 505 26.87 -17.95 13.29
CA LEU A 505 26.35 -18.84 14.34
C LEU A 505 25.11 -18.20 14.95
N ILE A 506 24.07 -19.00 15.13
CA ILE A 506 22.72 -18.54 15.43
C ILE A 506 22.36 -18.73 16.90
N ASP A 507 21.74 -17.72 17.51
CA ASP A 507 21.01 -17.85 18.78
C ASP A 507 19.56 -18.21 18.45
N TYR A 508 19.22 -19.49 18.60
CA TYR A 508 17.91 -20.02 18.23
C TYR A 508 16.76 -19.51 19.09
N ARG A 509 17.03 -18.87 20.25
CA ARG A 509 15.98 -18.22 21.03
C ARG A 509 15.45 -16.98 20.29
N LEU A 510 16.31 -16.35 19.50
CA LEU A 510 16.05 -15.08 18.81
C LEU A 510 15.97 -15.22 17.29
N LEU A 511 16.35 -16.40 16.77
CA LEU A 511 16.48 -16.65 15.33
C LEU A 511 17.41 -15.62 14.64
N ALA A 512 18.47 -15.20 15.36
CA ALA A 512 19.39 -14.16 14.94
C ALA A 512 20.85 -14.60 15.11
N PRO A 513 21.79 -14.10 14.28
CA PRO A 513 23.20 -14.42 14.42
C PRO A 513 23.80 -13.76 15.67
N TRP A 514 24.41 -14.56 16.54
CA TRP A 514 25.22 -14.07 17.66
C TRP A 514 26.72 -14.02 17.31
N GLN A 515 27.15 -14.71 16.26
CA GLN A 515 28.49 -14.58 15.69
C GLN A 515 28.39 -14.44 14.18
N LEU A 516 29.19 -13.53 13.60
CA LEU A 516 29.42 -13.39 12.17
C LEU A 516 30.91 -13.49 11.89
N THR A 517 31.28 -14.23 10.85
CA THR A 517 32.64 -14.28 10.33
C THR A 517 32.61 -13.72 8.91
N ASP A 518 33.37 -12.65 8.67
CA ASP A 518 33.48 -12.02 7.36
C ASP A 518 34.41 -12.83 6.42
N PRO A 519 34.49 -12.47 5.13
CA PRO A 519 35.34 -13.18 4.17
C PRO A 519 36.85 -13.06 4.43
N ASN A 520 37.27 -12.09 5.25
CA ASN A 520 38.67 -11.90 5.66
C ASN A 520 38.98 -12.69 6.95
N GLU A 521 38.06 -13.54 7.40
CA GLU A 521 38.11 -14.33 8.64
C GLU A 521 38.02 -13.50 9.92
N ASN A 522 37.58 -12.24 9.85
CA ASN A 522 37.31 -11.46 11.03
C ASN A 522 35.99 -11.88 11.65
N VAL A 523 36.02 -12.15 12.96
CA VAL A 523 34.86 -12.56 13.74
C VAL A 523 34.30 -11.37 14.52
N THR A 524 32.98 -11.18 14.44
CA THR A 524 32.23 -10.28 15.31
C THR A 524 31.23 -11.11 16.13
N ARG A 525 31.17 -10.86 17.44
CA ARG A 525 30.24 -11.52 18.36
C ARG A 525 29.31 -10.52 19.03
N THR A 526 28.07 -10.94 19.24
CA THR A 526 27.00 -10.16 19.86
C THR A 526 26.39 -10.99 20.98
N GLU A 527 26.24 -10.39 22.17
CA GLU A 527 25.52 -10.99 23.29
C GLU A 527 24.15 -10.33 23.44
N PHE A 528 23.10 -11.13 23.61
CA PHE A 528 21.74 -10.64 23.81
C PHE A 528 21.24 -10.95 25.23
N ASN A 529 20.44 -10.06 25.80
CA ASN A 529 19.71 -10.37 27.03
C ASN A 529 18.51 -11.30 26.76
N ALA A 530 17.79 -11.67 27.82
CA ALA A 530 16.63 -12.56 27.72
C ALA A 530 15.44 -11.99 26.90
N LEU A 531 15.43 -10.68 26.65
CA LEU A 531 14.42 -10.01 25.80
C LEU A 531 14.87 -9.87 24.34
N GLY A 532 16.07 -10.35 24.00
CA GLY A 532 16.63 -10.25 22.65
C GLY A 532 17.31 -8.93 22.33
N LEU A 533 17.56 -8.08 23.32
CA LEU A 533 18.26 -6.82 23.14
C LEU A 533 19.77 -7.03 23.21
N VAL A 534 20.51 -6.35 22.33
CA VAL A 534 21.97 -6.42 22.26
C VAL A 534 22.58 -5.82 23.52
N THR A 535 23.37 -6.57 24.28
CA THR A 535 24.07 -6.08 25.47
C THR A 535 25.55 -5.81 25.23
N LYS A 536 26.19 -6.59 24.35
CA LYS A 536 27.62 -6.46 24.03
C LYS A 536 27.88 -6.73 22.56
N ILE A 537 28.85 -6.03 22.00
CA ILE A 537 29.46 -6.35 20.70
C ILE A 537 30.98 -6.42 20.88
N ALA A 538 31.57 -7.49 20.38
CA ALA A 538 33.00 -7.72 20.38
C ALA A 538 33.50 -7.96 18.95
N VAL A 539 34.34 -7.06 18.45
CA VAL A 539 35.07 -7.23 17.19
C VAL A 539 36.33 -8.01 17.49
N CYS A 540 36.29 -9.32 17.29
CA CYS A 540 37.36 -10.24 17.63
C CYS A 540 38.49 -10.22 16.58
N GLY A 541 38.24 -9.73 15.36
CA GLY A 541 39.20 -9.93 14.26
C GLY A 541 39.42 -11.43 14.02
N LYS A 542 40.62 -11.83 13.60
CA LYS A 542 40.93 -13.25 13.37
C LYS A 542 41.04 -14.03 14.66
N ILE A 543 40.49 -15.24 14.67
CA ILE A 543 40.59 -16.21 15.76
C ILE A 543 41.54 -17.34 15.32
N ASP A 544 42.60 -17.59 16.09
CA ASP A 544 43.56 -18.65 15.80
C ASP A 544 42.99 -20.06 16.11
N SER A 545 43.72 -21.11 15.71
CA SER A 545 43.31 -22.50 15.95
C SER A 545 43.22 -22.89 17.42
N SER A 546 43.81 -22.09 18.32
CA SER A 546 43.73 -22.27 19.77
C SER A 546 42.59 -21.46 20.39
N GLY A 547 41.80 -20.74 19.57
CA GLY A 547 40.68 -19.91 20.01
C GLY A 547 41.06 -18.51 20.50
N ASN A 548 42.33 -18.10 20.34
CA ASN A 548 42.78 -16.78 20.75
C ASN A 548 42.46 -15.74 19.68
N THR A 549 42.17 -14.53 20.14
CA THR A 549 41.85 -13.38 19.30
C THR A 549 42.76 -12.22 19.68
N GLN A 550 43.20 -11.44 18.67
CA GLN A 550 43.90 -10.17 18.90
C GLN A 550 42.94 -8.97 18.98
N GLY A 551 41.63 -9.17 18.84
CA GLY A 551 40.59 -8.16 19.01
C GLY A 551 39.88 -8.24 20.36
N ASP A 552 38.69 -7.66 20.43
CA ASP A 552 37.84 -7.66 21.62
C ASP A 552 37.22 -9.05 21.88
N THR A 553 36.74 -9.28 23.09
CA THR A 553 36.04 -10.53 23.47
C THR A 553 34.69 -10.22 24.12
N LEU A 554 33.76 -11.17 24.22
CA LEU A 554 32.52 -10.94 24.98
C LEU A 554 32.76 -10.73 26.50
N ALA A 555 33.89 -11.21 27.03
CA ALA A 555 34.33 -10.93 28.39
C ALA A 555 34.85 -9.50 28.55
N VAL A 556 35.50 -8.97 27.51
CA VAL A 556 36.02 -7.60 27.45
C VAL A 556 35.60 -6.95 26.12
N PRO A 557 34.33 -6.53 25.99
CA PRO A 557 33.76 -6.08 24.73
C PRO A 557 34.21 -4.67 24.34
N GLY A 558 34.26 -4.40 23.03
CA GLY A 558 34.52 -3.07 22.49
C GLY A 558 33.30 -2.16 22.56
N THR A 559 32.09 -2.73 22.56
CA THR A 559 30.84 -1.97 22.74
C THR A 559 29.93 -2.65 23.74
N THR A 560 29.32 -1.87 24.64
CA THR A 560 28.29 -2.32 25.59
C THR A 560 27.05 -1.45 25.50
N PHE A 561 25.89 -2.06 25.74
CA PHE A 561 24.62 -1.38 25.83
C PHE A 561 24.01 -1.61 27.22
N THR A 562 23.51 -0.54 27.81
CA THR A 562 22.72 -0.59 29.04
C THR A 562 21.37 0.02 28.75
N TYR A 563 20.31 -0.70 29.13
CA TYR A 563 18.93 -0.31 28.89
C TYR A 563 18.30 0.05 30.22
N ASP A 564 17.64 1.19 30.24
CA ASP A 564 16.81 1.58 31.37
C ASP A 564 15.45 2.07 30.85
N PHE A 565 14.55 1.12 30.65
CA PHE A 565 13.17 1.39 30.23
C PHE A 565 12.27 1.77 31.39
N PHE A 566 12.74 1.59 32.62
CA PHE A 566 11.99 1.87 33.83
C PHE A 566 12.44 3.16 34.52
N ALA A 567 13.55 3.77 34.09
CA ALA A 567 14.06 5.07 34.52
C ALA A 567 12.96 6.11 34.79
N PHE A 568 12.00 6.23 33.87
CA PHE A 568 10.93 7.21 34.04
C PHE A 568 9.96 6.86 35.17
N MET A 569 9.62 5.57 35.32
CA MET A 569 8.73 5.12 36.38
C MET A 569 9.41 5.06 37.75
N GLU A 570 10.72 4.78 37.78
CA GLU A 570 11.50 4.61 39.01
C GLU A 570 12.07 5.93 39.53
N ASP A 571 12.66 6.73 38.64
CA ASP A 571 13.46 7.91 39.00
C ASP A 571 12.98 9.22 38.32
N GLY A 572 12.03 9.15 37.38
CA GLY A 572 11.57 10.30 36.58
C GLY A 572 12.51 10.69 35.44
N ASP A 573 13.57 9.91 35.22
CA ASP A 573 14.54 10.13 34.15
C ASP A 573 14.01 9.62 32.80
N PRO A 574 14.44 10.20 31.67
CA PRO A 574 14.06 9.68 30.36
C PRO A 574 14.47 8.22 30.19
N ILE A 575 13.60 7.43 29.56
CA ILE A 575 13.96 6.10 29.09
C ILE A 575 15.24 6.20 28.27
N SER A 576 16.24 5.41 28.63
CA SER A 576 17.56 5.55 28.05
C SER A 576 18.12 4.24 27.53
N VAL A 577 18.89 4.37 26.45
CA VAL A 577 19.77 3.32 25.94
C VAL A 577 21.16 3.92 25.89
N ARG A 578 22.04 3.48 26.79
CA ARG A 578 23.42 3.94 26.83
C ARG A 578 24.30 2.99 26.04
N LYS A 579 24.89 3.49 24.95
CA LYS A 579 25.96 2.82 24.22
C LYS A 579 27.31 3.35 24.72
N SER A 580 28.16 2.46 25.21
CA SER A 580 29.57 2.78 25.50
C SER A 580 30.45 2.05 24.50
N VAL A 581 31.35 2.78 23.84
CA VAL A 581 32.28 2.24 22.84
C VAL A 581 33.70 2.54 23.29
N ARG A 582 34.58 1.56 23.19
CA ARG A 582 36.01 1.74 23.40
C ARG A 582 36.65 2.24 22.12
N GLU A 583 37.52 3.25 22.22
CA GLU A 583 38.22 3.84 21.08
C GLU A 583 39.28 2.91 20.47
N HIS A 584 39.88 2.05 21.30
CA HIS A 584 40.90 1.09 20.89
C HIS A 584 40.50 -0.34 21.26
N HIS A 585 40.88 -1.33 20.46
CA HIS A 585 40.65 -2.73 20.81
C HIS A 585 41.46 -3.14 22.04
N VAL A 586 41.02 -4.18 22.75
CA VAL A 586 41.63 -4.60 24.03
C VAL A 586 43.14 -4.89 23.94
N ASN A 587 43.64 -5.26 22.75
CA ASN A 587 45.07 -5.55 22.52
C ASN A 587 45.78 -4.52 21.64
N SER A 588 45.13 -3.38 21.33
CA SER A 588 45.83 -2.28 20.67
C SER A 588 46.88 -1.70 21.62
N PRO A 589 48.14 -1.54 21.20
CA PRO A 589 49.10 -0.80 22.02
C PRO A 589 48.58 0.62 22.22
N TYR A 590 48.59 1.10 23.46
CA TYR A 590 48.30 2.50 23.75
C TYR A 590 49.33 3.37 23.05
N ILE A 591 48.92 4.11 22.04
CA ILE A 591 49.72 5.17 21.42
C ILE A 591 49.33 6.45 22.17
N SER A 592 50.27 7.06 22.89
CA SER A 592 49.99 8.33 23.56
C SER A 592 49.66 9.40 22.50
N PRO A 593 48.80 10.39 22.79
CA PRO A 593 48.60 11.54 21.89
C PRO A 593 49.90 12.27 21.52
N VAL A 594 50.96 12.09 22.32
CA VAL A 594 52.31 12.60 22.07
C VAL A 594 53.03 11.84 20.95
N ASP A 595 52.71 10.56 20.75
CA ASP A 595 53.32 9.72 19.72
C ASP A 595 52.60 9.85 18.36
N GLU A 596 51.31 10.21 18.34
CA GLU A 596 50.55 10.52 17.11
C GLU A 596 50.99 11.83 16.43
N GLN A 597 51.56 12.79 17.16
CA GLN A 597 52.13 14.01 16.59
C GLN A 597 53.55 13.81 16.02
N ASN A 598 54.19 12.67 16.30
CA ASN A 598 55.56 12.37 15.90
C ASN A 598 55.67 11.24 14.86
N ALA A 599 54.54 10.70 14.39
CA ALA A 599 54.41 9.79 13.25
C ALA A 599 53.80 10.53 12.05
#